data_AF-A0AAQ5YZZ4-F1
#
_entry.id   AF-A0AAQ5YZZ4-F1
#
_cell.length_a   1.000
_cell.length_b   1.000
_cell.length_c   1.000
_cell.angle_alpha   90.00
_cell.angle_beta   90.00
_cell.angle_gamma   90.00
#
_symmetry.space_group_name_H-M   'P 1'
#
loop_
_entity.id
_entity.type
_entity.pdbx_description
1 polymer ?
#
loop_
_entity_poly.entity_id
_entity_poly.type
_entity_poly.pdbx_seq_one_letter_code
_entity_poly.pdbx_strand_id
1 'polypeptide(L)'
;MASRSYAACVLCQRAAVVKTINRGMSAAAHPQSQADFLKGEPHKKHPGVTNLKTLRLPEELQVAAQLIIHRAQVTRLPERTQKLTNFLWSRKRAVEDLSLRQKAVGLEKKLWEKAMQKGGDIDEEVLDDRIRKKVFSELRRTTYHWTPLKFDEELGVVYMAARLAGGYAAVRRALNEIKKRDPSFAPQSLLDFGSGLGTVAWACHSCWGDSLKEMVCVDSSGPMNILAERLLKGDDERAEPHIKQVYFRQFLPVSPKVQFDLVVAAFTLSELPNVKDREEAAFTLWRKTSSYLVLVENGTKEGHQMLMEARDTLINKQEKTVYDFRPASVFAPHNHRQTEKFSYLILSRTEPSQAEPEGVSWARLISPVLRRTRHVHCHMCCPDGQLQHKVVTARKHSRDVYRCARSSDWGDQMPIVKNVEEDVHSDSEG
;
A
#
# COMPACT_ATOMS: atom_id res chain seq x y z
N MET A 1 -18.91 -6.76 -87.63
CA MET A 1 -17.81 -6.36 -86.71
C MET A 1 -17.52 -7.52 -85.77
N ALA A 2 -16.79 -8.51 -86.29
CA ALA A 2 -16.17 -9.61 -85.57
C ALA A 2 -14.83 -9.09 -84.98
N SER A 3 -14.15 -9.60 -83.95
CA SER A 3 -14.20 -10.81 -83.14
C SER A 3 -13.33 -10.56 -81.89
N ARG A 4 -13.51 -11.41 -80.87
CA ARG A 4 -12.60 -11.62 -79.73
C ARG A 4 -11.14 -11.76 -80.16
N SER A 5 -10.19 -11.26 -79.35
CA SER A 5 -8.79 -11.71 -79.44
C SER A 5 -8.13 -11.87 -78.07
N TYR A 6 -7.43 -12.99 -77.96
CA TYR A 6 -6.55 -13.48 -76.90
C TYR A 6 -5.23 -12.68 -76.82
N ALA A 7 -4.59 -12.68 -75.65
CA ALA A 7 -3.14 -12.51 -75.49
C ALA A 7 -2.72 -13.28 -74.21
N ALA A 8 -2.18 -14.49 -74.33
CA ALA A 8 -0.76 -14.83 -74.45
C ALA A 8 0.03 -14.68 -73.14
N CYS A 9 0.16 -15.82 -72.44
CA CYS A 9 0.98 -16.01 -71.24
C CYS A 9 2.44 -16.26 -71.65
N VAL A 10 3.37 -15.42 -71.19
CA VAL A 10 4.81 -15.64 -71.37
C VAL A 10 5.43 -16.11 -70.05
N LEU A 11 5.94 -17.34 -70.08
CA LEU A 11 6.71 -17.97 -69.00
C LEU A 11 8.15 -17.43 -69.01
N CYS A 12 8.55 -16.74 -67.95
CA CYS A 12 9.96 -16.50 -67.65
C CYS A 12 10.44 -17.50 -66.58
N GLN A 13 11.27 -18.45 -67.00
CA GLN A 13 12.03 -19.33 -66.12
C GLN A 13 13.06 -18.50 -65.33
N ARG A 14 13.06 -18.62 -63.99
CA ARG A 14 14.18 -18.16 -63.15
C ARG A 14 14.88 -19.37 -62.56
N ALA A 15 16.17 -19.46 -62.85
CA ALA A 15 17.08 -20.50 -62.39
C ALA A 15 17.19 -20.53 -60.85
N ALA A 16 17.15 -21.74 -60.29
CA ALA A 16 17.38 -21.98 -58.87
C ALA A 16 18.89 -22.02 -58.59
N VAL A 17 19.37 -21.09 -57.76
CA VAL A 17 20.71 -21.17 -57.16
C VAL A 17 20.57 -21.84 -55.80
N VAL A 18 21.04 -23.07 -55.69
CA VAL A 18 21.15 -23.81 -54.44
C VAL A 18 22.25 -23.16 -53.59
N LYS A 19 21.88 -22.42 -52.55
CA LYS A 19 22.81 -22.01 -51.50
C LYS A 19 22.93 -23.15 -50.47
N THR A 20 24.06 -23.81 -50.47
CA THR A 20 24.47 -24.76 -49.43
C THR A 20 24.58 -24.02 -48.10
N ILE A 21 23.66 -24.27 -47.17
CA ILE A 21 23.75 -23.76 -45.80
C ILE A 21 24.61 -24.73 -45.01
N ASN A 22 25.84 -24.33 -44.72
CA ASN A 22 26.68 -24.99 -43.72
C ASN A 22 25.98 -24.90 -42.35
N ARG A 23 25.44 -26.03 -41.88
CA ARG A 23 25.02 -26.20 -40.49
C ARG A 23 26.28 -26.27 -39.62
N GLY A 24 26.70 -25.13 -39.08
CA GLY A 24 27.57 -25.13 -37.91
C GLY A 24 26.82 -25.75 -36.74
N MET A 25 27.32 -26.87 -36.21
CA MET A 25 26.84 -27.43 -34.96
C MET A 25 27.18 -26.44 -33.84
N SER A 26 26.19 -25.67 -33.40
CA SER A 26 26.31 -24.92 -32.15
C SER A 26 26.14 -25.92 -31.01
N ALA A 27 27.15 -26.01 -30.14
CA ALA A 27 27.10 -26.80 -28.92
C ALA A 27 25.79 -26.49 -28.18
N ALA A 28 24.96 -27.51 -27.98
CA ALA A 28 23.72 -27.39 -27.25
C ALA A 28 24.04 -27.00 -25.81
N ALA A 29 23.88 -25.71 -25.48
CA ALA A 29 23.74 -25.30 -24.10
C ALA A 29 22.53 -26.05 -23.55
N HIS A 30 22.75 -26.96 -22.60
CA HIS A 30 21.67 -27.62 -21.89
C HIS A 30 20.72 -26.55 -21.34
N PRO A 31 19.43 -26.54 -21.72
CA PRO A 31 18.48 -25.68 -21.06
C PRO A 31 18.42 -26.15 -19.60
N GLN A 32 18.92 -25.32 -18.68
CA GLN A 32 18.64 -25.49 -17.26
C GLN A 32 17.14 -25.75 -17.12
N SER A 33 16.78 -26.81 -16.41
CA SER A 33 15.38 -27.14 -16.10
C SER A 33 14.82 -26.05 -15.20
N GLN A 34 14.43 -24.94 -15.81
CA GLN A 34 13.74 -23.87 -15.14
C GLN A 34 12.37 -24.43 -14.79
N ALA A 35 12.04 -24.51 -13.49
CA ALA A 35 10.72 -24.92 -13.03
C ALA A 35 9.65 -24.20 -13.85
N ASP A 36 8.59 -24.90 -14.26
CA ASP A 36 7.49 -24.33 -15.04
C ASP A 36 6.64 -23.42 -14.14
N PHE A 37 7.21 -22.27 -13.82
CA PHE A 37 6.57 -21.26 -12.97
C PHE A 37 5.33 -20.66 -13.64
N LEU A 38 5.11 -20.87 -14.94
CA LEU A 38 3.92 -20.42 -15.63
C LEU A 38 2.73 -21.37 -15.43
N LYS A 39 2.98 -22.66 -15.15
CA LYS A 39 1.92 -23.68 -14.97
C LYS A 39 0.90 -23.68 -16.12
N GLY A 40 1.38 -23.47 -17.35
CA GLY A 40 0.53 -23.36 -18.55
C GLY A 40 -0.17 -22.01 -18.77
N GLU A 41 -0.04 -21.03 -17.89
CA GLU A 41 -0.60 -19.69 -18.09
C GLU A 41 0.18 -18.87 -19.13
N PRO A 42 -0.48 -18.00 -19.91
CA PRO A 42 0.21 -17.06 -20.79
C PRO A 42 1.16 -16.15 -20.01
N HIS A 43 2.33 -15.83 -20.56
CA HIS A 43 3.31 -14.91 -19.95
C HIS A 43 2.73 -13.58 -19.46
N LYS A 44 1.65 -13.05 -20.07
CA LYS A 44 0.97 -11.82 -19.62
C LYS A 44 0.17 -11.98 -18.32
N LYS A 45 -0.07 -13.22 -17.89
CA LYS A 45 -0.80 -13.61 -16.69
C LYS A 45 0.09 -14.43 -15.75
N HIS A 46 1.42 -14.24 -15.83
CA HIS A 46 2.36 -14.96 -14.97
C HIS A 46 2.00 -14.78 -13.47
N PRO A 47 2.32 -15.73 -12.59
CA PRO A 47 1.85 -15.70 -11.19
C PRO A 47 2.24 -14.44 -10.41
N GLY A 48 3.38 -13.84 -10.75
CA GLY A 48 3.83 -12.58 -10.15
C GLY A 48 3.07 -11.33 -10.58
N VAL A 49 2.06 -11.40 -11.46
CA VAL A 49 1.24 -10.22 -11.81
C VAL A 49 0.37 -9.81 -10.63
N THR A 50 0.57 -8.58 -10.14
CA THR A 50 -0.13 -7.98 -9.00
C THR A 50 -1.06 -6.84 -9.41
N ASN A 51 -1.04 -6.44 -10.68
CA ASN A 51 -1.85 -5.34 -11.18
C ASN A 51 -3.35 -5.56 -10.94
N LEU A 52 -4.04 -4.50 -10.53
CA LEU A 52 -5.47 -4.46 -10.27
C LEU A 52 -6.13 -3.51 -11.28
N LYS A 53 -7.17 -3.98 -11.96
CA LYS A 53 -7.95 -3.13 -12.89
C LYS A 53 -8.53 -1.94 -12.15
N THR A 54 -8.77 -0.85 -12.88
CA THR A 54 -9.46 0.33 -12.36
C THR A 54 -10.75 -0.09 -11.66
N LEU A 55 -10.82 0.27 -10.38
CA LEU A 55 -11.92 -0.09 -9.51
C LEU A 55 -13.05 0.92 -9.63
N ARG A 56 -14.28 0.44 -9.45
CA ARG A 56 -15.44 1.28 -9.16
C ARG A 56 -15.92 0.95 -7.76
N LEU A 57 -16.61 1.91 -7.13
CA LEU A 57 -17.37 1.60 -5.93
C LEU A 57 -18.45 0.55 -6.26
N PRO A 58 -18.81 -0.33 -5.32
CA PRO A 58 -20.03 -1.12 -5.42
C PRO A 58 -21.22 -0.18 -5.71
N GLU A 59 -22.13 -0.62 -6.57
CA GLU A 59 -23.22 0.23 -7.06
C GLU A 59 -24.12 0.68 -5.90
N GLU A 60 -24.40 -0.23 -4.98
CA GLU A 60 -25.18 0.02 -3.77
C GLU A 60 -24.55 1.10 -2.90
N LEU A 61 -23.23 1.01 -2.68
CA LEU A 61 -22.47 2.01 -1.92
C LEU A 61 -22.46 3.37 -2.63
N GLN A 62 -22.34 3.39 -3.95
CA GLN A 62 -22.37 4.61 -4.74
C GLN A 62 -23.74 5.29 -4.66
N VAL A 63 -24.83 4.53 -4.80
CA VAL A 63 -26.20 5.04 -4.69
C VAL A 63 -26.47 5.58 -3.28
N ALA A 64 -26.10 4.84 -2.23
CA ALA A 64 -26.26 5.29 -0.85
C ALA A 64 -25.52 6.62 -0.59
N ALA A 65 -24.26 6.73 -1.05
CA ALA A 65 -23.48 7.95 -0.90
C ALA A 65 -24.11 9.15 -1.63
N GLN A 66 -24.63 8.95 -2.84
CA GLN A 66 -25.32 10.00 -3.59
C GLN A 66 -26.59 10.47 -2.87
N LEU A 67 -27.41 9.56 -2.36
CA LEU A 67 -28.62 9.89 -1.60
C LEU A 67 -28.29 10.71 -0.34
N ILE A 68 -27.25 10.30 0.40
CA ILE A 68 -26.79 11.01 1.60
C ILE A 68 -26.34 12.44 1.25
N ILE A 69 -25.57 12.62 0.16
CA ILE A 69 -25.13 13.94 -0.31
C ILE A 69 -26.34 14.83 -0.66
N HIS A 70 -27.30 14.29 -1.41
CA HIS A 70 -28.49 15.03 -1.82
C HIS A 70 -29.34 15.45 -0.62
N ARG A 71 -29.49 14.59 0.39
CA ARG A 71 -30.29 14.85 1.60
C ARG A 71 -29.63 15.84 2.55
N ALA A 72 -28.31 15.75 2.72
CA ALA A 72 -27.58 16.59 3.68
C ALA A 72 -27.50 18.07 3.24
N GLN A 73 -27.64 18.36 1.94
CA GLN A 73 -27.64 19.72 1.37
C GLN A 73 -26.46 20.59 1.87
N VAL A 74 -25.29 19.98 2.03
CA VAL A 74 -24.10 20.67 2.56
C VAL A 74 -23.71 21.82 1.64
N THR A 75 -23.66 23.04 2.18
CA THR A 75 -23.30 24.23 1.41
C THR A 75 -21.83 24.19 0.98
N ARG A 76 -21.55 24.58 -0.27
CA ARG A 76 -20.19 24.62 -0.85
C ARG A 76 -19.44 23.29 -0.70
N LEU A 77 -20.14 22.18 -0.88
CA LEU A 77 -19.59 20.84 -0.71
C LEU A 77 -18.31 20.63 -1.55
N PRO A 78 -18.24 20.96 -2.86
CA PRO A 78 -17.02 20.75 -3.65
C PRO A 78 -15.80 21.47 -3.09
N GLU A 79 -15.94 22.75 -2.70
CA GLU A 79 -14.84 23.53 -2.14
C GLU A 79 -14.40 23.01 -0.77
N ARG A 80 -15.36 22.61 0.07
CA ARG A 80 -15.08 22.02 1.39
C ARG A 80 -14.40 20.66 1.26
N THR A 81 -14.86 19.82 0.33
CA THR A 81 -14.25 18.54 0.00
C THR A 81 -12.82 18.71 -0.51
N GLN A 82 -12.56 19.69 -1.38
CA GLN A 82 -11.20 19.97 -1.86
C GLN A 82 -10.29 20.47 -0.72
N LYS A 83 -10.79 21.40 0.12
CA LYS A 83 -10.04 21.88 1.29
C LYS A 83 -9.73 20.75 2.26
N LEU A 84 -10.69 19.89 2.57
CA LEU A 84 -10.50 18.75 3.47
C LEU A 84 -9.52 17.73 2.87
N THR A 85 -9.65 17.41 1.57
CA THR A 85 -8.71 16.54 0.86
C THR A 85 -7.27 17.06 0.99
N ASN A 86 -7.06 18.35 0.73
CA ASN A 86 -5.75 18.98 0.86
C ASN A 86 -5.24 18.95 2.31
N PHE A 87 -6.11 19.26 3.28
CA PHE A 87 -5.79 19.20 4.70
C PHE A 87 -5.31 17.81 5.10
N LEU A 88 -6.11 16.77 4.81
CA LEU A 88 -5.80 15.38 5.12
C LEU A 88 -4.50 14.90 4.46
N TRP A 89 -4.25 15.33 3.22
CA TRP A 89 -3.00 15.01 2.52
C TRP A 89 -1.77 15.68 3.17
N SER A 90 -1.94 16.91 3.66
CA SER A 90 -0.88 17.71 4.27
C SER A 90 -0.65 17.46 5.76
N ARG A 91 -1.47 16.60 6.39
CA ARG A 91 -1.35 16.28 7.82
C ARG A 91 0.03 15.74 8.15
N LYS A 92 0.55 16.20 9.29
CA LYS A 92 1.82 15.75 9.87
C LYS A 92 1.56 15.16 11.25
N ARG A 93 2.53 14.42 11.79
CA ARG A 93 2.48 13.98 13.19
C ARG A 93 2.57 15.18 14.14
N ALA A 94 1.98 15.07 15.33
CA ALA A 94 2.22 16.05 16.38
C ALA A 94 3.71 16.09 16.73
N VAL A 95 4.24 17.29 16.95
CA VAL A 95 5.63 17.45 17.37
C VAL A 95 5.73 17.06 18.84
N GLU A 96 6.71 16.22 19.19
CA GLU A 96 6.91 15.79 20.57
C GLU A 96 7.35 16.94 21.48
N ASP A 97 6.92 16.89 22.74
CA ASP A 97 7.24 17.90 23.76
C ASP A 97 8.75 18.10 23.92
N LEU A 98 9.53 17.01 23.84
CA LEU A 98 10.99 17.08 23.94
C LEU A 98 11.59 17.89 22.78
N SER A 99 11.18 17.60 21.55
CA SER A 99 11.63 18.33 20.37
C SER A 99 11.17 19.79 20.38
N LEU A 100 9.96 20.07 20.89
CA LEU A 100 9.47 21.43 21.07
C LEU A 100 10.31 22.20 22.09
N ARG A 101 10.64 21.59 23.22
CA ARG A 101 11.52 22.18 24.24
C ARG A 101 12.92 22.45 23.70
N GLN A 102 13.52 21.51 22.98
CA GLN A 102 14.83 21.70 22.35
C GLN A 102 14.81 22.86 21.35
N LYS A 103 13.75 22.95 20.53
CA LYS A 103 13.56 24.06 19.59
C LYS A 103 13.38 25.40 20.32
N ALA A 104 12.65 25.41 21.44
CA ALA A 104 12.46 26.59 22.28
C ALA A 104 13.80 27.10 22.83
N VAL A 105 14.60 26.22 23.45
CA VAL A 105 15.93 26.54 23.98
C VAL A 105 16.86 27.05 22.86
N GLY A 106 16.82 26.42 21.69
CA GLY A 106 17.61 26.85 20.54
C GLY A 106 17.20 28.24 19.99
N LEU A 107 15.92 28.59 20.03
CA LEU A 107 15.43 29.92 19.65
C LEU A 107 15.79 30.97 20.69
N GLU A 108 15.61 30.64 21.97
CA GLU A 108 15.96 31.48 23.11
C GLU A 108 17.43 31.87 23.08
N LYS A 109 18.34 30.89 22.96
CA LYS A 109 19.79 31.13 22.83
C LYS A 109 20.12 32.10 21.70
N LYS A 110 19.54 31.89 20.51
CA LYS A 110 19.76 32.76 19.34
C LYS A 110 19.24 34.18 19.54
N LEU A 111 18.15 34.34 20.29
CA LEU A 111 17.57 35.66 20.57
C LEU A 111 18.40 36.40 21.62
N TRP A 112 18.91 35.69 22.63
CA TRP A 112 19.86 36.21 23.61
C TRP A 112 21.17 36.68 22.96
N GLU A 113 21.79 35.85 22.11
CA GLU A 113 23.00 36.20 21.36
C GLU A 113 22.80 37.47 20.52
N LYS A 114 21.64 37.60 19.85
CA LYS A 114 21.28 38.80 19.08
C LYS A 114 21.02 40.04 19.94
N ALA A 115 20.51 39.86 21.16
CA ALA A 115 20.27 40.96 22.08
C ALA A 115 21.58 41.49 22.64
N MET A 116 22.49 40.60 23.05
CA MET A 116 23.84 40.95 23.53
C MET A 116 24.64 41.72 22.47
N GLN A 117 24.55 41.32 21.20
CA GLN A 117 25.21 42.03 20.09
C GLN A 117 24.67 43.44 19.82
N LYS A 118 23.42 43.74 20.21
CA LYS A 118 22.78 45.02 19.92
C LYS A 118 23.17 46.14 20.90
N GLY A 119 23.80 45.82 22.03
CA GLY A 119 24.33 46.79 23.00
C GLY A 119 23.29 47.78 23.53
N GLY A 120 22.81 47.57 24.75
CA GLY A 120 21.93 48.52 25.42
C GLY A 120 21.72 48.16 26.89
N ASP A 121 21.62 49.18 27.74
CA ASP A 121 21.28 49.05 29.15
C ASP A 121 19.78 48.78 29.27
N ILE A 122 19.40 47.52 29.03
CA ILE A 122 18.01 47.05 29.11
C ILE A 122 17.93 46.16 30.34
N ASP A 123 16.94 46.43 31.18
CA ASP A 123 16.57 45.56 32.31
C ASP A 123 16.47 44.10 31.85
N GLU A 124 17.23 43.23 32.51
CA GLU A 124 17.38 41.82 32.19
C GLU A 124 16.03 41.08 32.26
N GLU A 125 15.16 41.44 33.20
CA GLU A 125 13.84 40.82 33.38
C GLU A 125 12.87 41.23 32.26
N VAL A 126 12.93 42.50 31.83
CA VAL A 126 12.15 43.00 30.69
C VAL A 126 12.65 42.38 29.37
N LEU A 127 13.96 42.17 29.26
CA LEU A 127 14.55 41.50 28.11
C LEU A 127 14.16 40.02 28.04
N ASP A 128 14.17 39.32 29.18
CA ASP A 128 13.75 37.92 29.28
C ASP A 128 12.29 37.74 28.86
N ASP A 129 11.35 38.51 29.41
CA ASP A 129 9.93 38.45 29.03
C ASP A 129 9.73 38.74 27.54
N ARG A 130 10.48 39.69 26.97
CA ARG A 130 10.46 40.00 25.54
C ARG A 130 10.99 38.84 24.70
N ILE A 131 12.08 38.19 25.12
CA ILE A 131 12.64 37.02 24.43
C ILE A 131 11.65 35.86 24.51
N ARG A 132 11.11 35.56 25.69
CA ARG A 132 10.12 34.52 25.92
C ARG A 132 8.88 34.71 25.03
N LYS A 133 8.32 35.92 24.98
CA LYS A 133 7.19 36.25 24.08
C LYS A 133 7.53 36.01 22.61
N LYS A 134 8.75 36.38 22.17
CA LYS A 134 9.23 36.11 20.80
C LYS A 134 9.42 34.63 20.53
N VAL A 135 9.98 33.86 21.47
CA VAL A 135 10.12 32.40 21.36
C VAL A 135 8.73 31.76 21.18
N PHE A 136 7.77 32.10 22.03
CA PHE A 136 6.39 31.57 21.91
C PHE A 136 5.72 31.96 20.58
N SER A 137 5.92 33.19 20.11
CA SER A 137 5.40 33.63 18.80
C SER A 137 6.02 32.82 17.66
N GLU A 138 7.33 32.62 17.70
CA GLU A 138 8.08 31.92 16.65
C GLU A 138 7.79 30.41 16.66
N LEU A 139 7.63 29.80 17.84
CA LEU A 139 7.17 28.43 17.97
C LEU A 139 5.77 28.25 17.38
N ARG A 140 4.81 29.11 17.71
CA ARG A 140 3.46 29.06 17.12
C ARG A 140 3.47 29.18 15.60
N ARG A 141 4.37 30.00 15.05
CA ARG A 141 4.48 30.23 13.60
C ARG A 141 5.17 29.09 12.85
N THR A 142 6.14 28.43 13.47
CA THR A 142 7.04 27.46 12.80
C THR A 142 6.78 26.01 13.19
N THR A 143 5.86 25.76 14.11
CA THR A 143 5.50 24.41 14.57
C THR A 143 4.13 24.03 14.01
N TYR A 144 4.04 22.83 13.45
CA TYR A 144 2.77 22.27 13.02
C TYR A 144 1.88 21.96 14.23
N HIS A 145 0.66 22.50 14.23
CA HIS A 145 -0.32 22.28 15.29
C HIS A 145 -1.30 21.19 14.87
N TRP A 146 -1.03 19.96 15.32
CA TRP A 146 -1.92 18.84 15.08
C TRP A 146 -3.26 19.09 15.78
N THR A 147 -4.37 18.86 15.06
CA THR A 147 -5.72 19.06 15.58
C THR A 147 -6.56 17.83 15.26
N PRO A 148 -7.27 17.25 16.25
CA PRO A 148 -8.13 16.09 16.00
C PRO A 148 -9.33 16.49 15.14
N LEU A 149 -9.75 15.60 14.23
CA LEU A 149 -11.02 15.76 13.52
C LEU A 149 -12.17 15.37 14.43
N LYS A 150 -13.04 16.34 14.74
CA LYS A 150 -14.28 16.10 15.47
C LYS A 150 -15.42 16.01 14.48
N PHE A 151 -15.84 14.79 14.19
CA PHE A 151 -16.89 14.54 13.22
C PHE A 151 -18.27 14.84 13.81
N ASP A 152 -19.00 15.70 13.13
CA ASP A 152 -20.45 15.83 13.21
C ASP A 152 -21.07 15.29 11.90
N GLU A 153 -22.40 15.39 11.77
CA GLU A 153 -23.12 14.91 10.58
C GLU A 153 -22.62 15.59 9.31
N GLU A 154 -22.41 16.90 9.35
CA GLU A 154 -22.04 17.69 8.17
C GLU A 154 -20.60 17.40 7.72
N LEU A 155 -19.64 17.41 8.64
CA LEU A 155 -18.25 17.07 8.37
C LEU A 155 -18.12 15.61 7.93
N GLY A 156 -18.95 14.70 8.46
CA GLY A 156 -19.03 13.31 8.00
C GLY A 156 -19.32 13.22 6.49
N VAL A 157 -20.29 13.99 5.98
CA VAL A 157 -20.62 14.04 4.54
C VAL A 157 -19.48 14.65 3.72
N VAL A 158 -18.84 15.72 4.20
CA VAL A 158 -17.67 16.31 3.52
C VAL A 158 -16.51 15.31 3.47
N TYR A 159 -16.28 14.56 4.56
CA TYR A 159 -15.26 13.52 4.65
C TYR A 159 -15.57 12.36 3.71
N MET A 160 -16.83 11.91 3.66
CA MET A 160 -17.30 10.90 2.71
C MET A 160 -16.99 11.30 1.27
N ALA A 161 -17.37 12.51 0.86
CA ALA A 161 -17.08 13.03 -0.48
C ALA A 161 -15.57 13.11 -0.77
N ALA A 162 -14.73 13.38 0.25
CA ALA A 162 -13.29 13.47 0.12
C ALA A 162 -12.57 12.10 0.06
N ARG A 163 -13.09 11.09 0.76
CA ARG A 163 -12.34 9.85 1.06
C ARG A 163 -12.98 8.56 0.60
N LEU A 164 -14.28 8.48 0.33
CA LEU A 164 -14.98 7.20 0.12
C LEU A 164 -14.36 6.37 -1.01
N ALA A 165 -14.29 6.93 -2.22
CA ALA A 165 -13.75 6.23 -3.40
C ALA A 165 -12.25 5.92 -3.28
N GLY A 166 -11.46 6.91 -2.83
CA GLY A 166 -10.01 6.75 -2.67
C GLY A 166 -9.66 5.74 -1.57
N GLY A 167 -10.41 5.75 -0.47
CA GLY A 167 -10.26 4.83 0.65
C GLY A 167 -10.59 3.40 0.26
N TYR A 168 -11.74 3.18 -0.41
CA TYR A 168 -12.10 1.88 -0.95
C TYR A 168 -11.01 1.34 -1.90
N ALA A 169 -10.54 2.17 -2.85
CA ALA A 169 -9.53 1.76 -3.82
C ALA A 169 -8.19 1.40 -3.16
N ALA A 170 -7.75 2.18 -2.18
CA ALA A 170 -6.50 1.93 -1.44
C ALA A 170 -6.56 0.59 -0.69
N VAL A 171 -7.64 0.35 0.04
CA VAL A 171 -7.84 -0.92 0.77
C VAL A 171 -7.93 -2.08 -0.22
N ARG A 172 -8.74 -1.96 -1.28
CA ARG A 172 -8.84 -2.99 -2.34
C ARG A 172 -7.50 -3.36 -2.96
N ARG A 173 -6.62 -2.39 -3.17
CA ARG A 173 -5.28 -2.61 -3.72
C ARG A 173 -4.34 -3.30 -2.73
N ALA A 174 -4.40 -2.95 -1.44
CA ALA A 174 -3.66 -3.66 -0.39
C ALA A 174 -4.15 -5.10 -0.26
N LEU A 175 -5.46 -5.33 -0.17
CA LEU A 175 -6.05 -6.68 -0.06
C LEU A 175 -5.77 -7.56 -1.28
N ASN A 176 -5.57 -6.97 -2.46
CA ASN A 176 -5.19 -7.71 -3.66
C ASN A 176 -3.84 -8.41 -3.53
N GLU A 177 -2.92 -7.90 -2.70
CA GLU A 177 -1.65 -8.59 -2.39
C GLU A 177 -1.92 -9.95 -1.73
N ILE A 178 -2.81 -9.97 -0.74
CA ILE A 178 -3.20 -11.21 -0.04
C ILE A 178 -3.94 -12.13 -1.01
N LYS A 179 -4.97 -11.62 -1.71
CA LYS A 179 -5.78 -12.44 -2.63
C LYS A 179 -4.97 -13.10 -3.74
N LYS A 180 -3.89 -12.46 -4.21
CA LYS A 180 -3.02 -12.99 -5.27
C LYS A 180 -1.98 -13.97 -4.75
N ARG A 181 -1.39 -13.69 -3.59
CA ARG A 181 -0.23 -14.44 -3.07
C ARG A 181 -0.60 -15.54 -2.09
N ASP A 182 -1.77 -15.43 -1.46
CA ASP A 182 -2.41 -16.50 -0.70
C ASP A 182 -3.85 -16.70 -1.21
N PRO A 183 -4.03 -17.41 -2.34
CA PRO A 183 -5.35 -17.69 -2.89
C PRO A 183 -6.22 -18.57 -1.99
N SER A 184 -5.60 -19.29 -1.03
CA SER A 184 -6.29 -20.19 -0.09
C SER A 184 -6.88 -19.44 1.10
N PHE A 185 -6.43 -18.22 1.36
CA PHE A 185 -6.96 -17.39 2.44
C PHE A 185 -8.44 -17.06 2.23
N ALA A 186 -9.25 -17.50 3.20
CA ALA A 186 -10.69 -17.29 3.27
C ALA A 186 -11.07 -16.85 4.69
N PRO A 187 -10.91 -15.56 5.04
CA PRO A 187 -11.17 -15.06 6.38
C PRO A 187 -12.65 -15.23 6.73
N GLN A 188 -12.92 -15.67 7.96
CA GLN A 188 -14.26 -15.76 8.54
C GLN A 188 -14.58 -14.54 9.42
N SER A 189 -13.56 -13.88 9.97
CA SER A 189 -13.73 -12.74 10.87
C SER A 189 -12.86 -11.54 10.48
N LEU A 190 -13.45 -10.34 10.54
CA LEU A 190 -12.79 -9.06 10.25
C LEU A 190 -12.90 -8.12 11.46
N LEU A 191 -11.80 -7.45 11.80
CA LEU A 191 -11.80 -6.24 12.63
C LEU A 191 -11.30 -5.05 11.80
N ASP A 192 -12.14 -4.03 11.69
CA ASP A 192 -11.82 -2.75 11.05
C ASP A 192 -11.68 -1.65 12.13
N PHE A 193 -10.45 -1.25 12.43
CA PHE A 193 -10.14 -0.27 13.47
C PHE A 193 -10.00 1.14 12.89
N GLY A 194 -10.73 2.09 13.47
CA GLY A 194 -10.92 3.41 12.87
C GLY A 194 -11.77 3.32 11.60
N SER A 195 -12.87 2.56 11.67
CA SER A 195 -13.64 2.14 10.51
C SER A 195 -14.22 3.29 9.67
N GLY A 196 -14.42 4.47 10.26
CA GLY A 196 -14.86 5.67 9.58
C GLY A 196 -16.14 5.46 8.77
N LEU A 197 -16.00 5.35 7.45
CA LEU A 197 -17.10 5.16 6.51
C LEU A 197 -17.47 3.67 6.28
N GLY A 198 -16.80 2.74 6.96
CA GLY A 198 -16.96 1.30 6.76
C GLY A 198 -16.38 0.79 5.42
N THR A 199 -15.48 1.55 4.77
CA THR A 199 -14.94 1.21 3.44
C THR A 199 -14.17 -0.10 3.42
N VAL A 200 -13.57 -0.49 4.54
CA VAL A 200 -12.86 -1.76 4.67
C VAL A 200 -13.85 -2.93 4.61
N ALA A 201 -15.01 -2.84 5.27
CA ALA A 201 -16.04 -3.89 5.21
C ALA A 201 -16.49 -4.13 3.76
N TRP A 202 -16.80 -3.07 3.02
CA TRP A 202 -17.10 -3.14 1.58
C TRP A 202 -15.95 -3.75 0.77
N ALA A 203 -14.72 -3.31 1.02
CA ALA A 203 -13.55 -3.81 0.29
C ALA A 203 -13.28 -5.30 0.56
N CYS A 204 -13.43 -5.75 1.81
CA CYS A 204 -13.27 -7.14 2.22
C CYS A 204 -14.39 -8.03 1.66
N HIS A 205 -15.64 -7.57 1.73
CA HIS A 205 -16.78 -8.28 1.15
C HIS A 205 -16.62 -8.51 -0.36
N SER A 206 -16.14 -7.51 -1.11
CA SER A 206 -15.81 -7.67 -2.54
C SER A 206 -14.70 -8.70 -2.82
N CYS A 207 -13.94 -9.13 -1.81
CA CYS A 207 -12.84 -10.09 -1.94
C CYS A 207 -13.20 -11.50 -1.44
N TRP A 208 -13.97 -11.56 -0.36
CA TRP A 208 -14.20 -12.74 0.49
C TRP A 208 -15.63 -12.78 1.05
N GLY A 209 -16.61 -12.22 0.33
CA GLY A 209 -18.00 -12.13 0.78
C GLY A 209 -18.63 -13.49 1.14
N ASP A 210 -18.18 -14.57 0.50
CA ASP A 210 -18.69 -15.93 0.74
C ASP A 210 -18.14 -16.57 2.03
N SER A 211 -16.99 -16.11 2.55
CA SER A 211 -16.35 -16.71 3.73
C SER A 211 -16.53 -15.89 5.00
N LEU A 212 -16.71 -14.57 4.88
CA LEU A 212 -16.85 -13.65 6.01
C LEU A 212 -18.18 -13.89 6.74
N LYS A 213 -18.10 -14.19 8.04
CA LYS A 213 -19.24 -14.46 8.93
C LYS A 213 -19.45 -13.38 9.98
N GLU A 214 -18.42 -12.60 10.28
CA GLU A 214 -18.51 -11.49 11.22
C GLU A 214 -17.54 -10.38 10.83
N MET A 215 -18.04 -9.15 10.78
CA MET A 215 -17.23 -7.97 10.55
C MET A 215 -17.50 -6.95 11.64
N VAL A 216 -16.49 -6.68 12.46
CA VAL A 216 -16.57 -5.70 13.55
C VAL A 216 -15.87 -4.42 13.11
N CYS A 217 -16.64 -3.35 12.97
CA CYS A 217 -16.17 -2.01 12.61
C CYS A 217 -16.12 -1.14 13.85
N VAL A 218 -14.94 -0.67 14.24
CA VAL A 218 -14.72 0.13 15.45
C VAL A 218 -14.35 1.55 15.07
N ASP A 219 -15.16 2.53 15.45
CA ASP A 219 -14.81 3.95 15.36
C ASP A 219 -15.30 4.70 16.60
N SER A 220 -14.43 5.49 17.22
CA SER A 220 -14.77 6.30 18.41
C SER A 220 -15.90 7.31 18.15
N SER A 221 -16.05 7.75 16.90
CA SER A 221 -17.03 8.75 16.51
C SER A 221 -18.41 8.13 16.27
N GLY A 222 -19.38 8.47 17.14
CA GLY A 222 -20.79 8.11 16.96
C GLY A 222 -21.36 8.57 15.61
N PRO A 223 -21.18 9.84 15.21
CA PRO A 223 -21.63 10.33 13.89
C PRO A 223 -21.05 9.55 12.70
N MET A 224 -19.80 9.09 12.77
CA MET A 224 -19.21 8.28 11.70
C MET A 224 -19.82 6.88 11.65
N ASN A 225 -20.05 6.24 12.80
CA ASN A 225 -20.74 4.94 12.84
C ASN A 225 -22.15 5.02 12.25
N ILE A 226 -22.91 6.07 12.57
CA ILE A 226 -24.25 6.31 11.99
C ILE A 226 -24.15 6.48 10.47
N LEU A 227 -23.19 7.27 9.99
CA LEU A 227 -22.97 7.48 8.56
C LEU A 227 -22.58 6.19 7.83
N ALA A 228 -21.68 5.38 8.41
CA ALA A 228 -21.27 4.10 7.85
C ALA A 228 -22.42 3.09 7.81
N GLU A 229 -23.26 3.06 8.85
CA GLU A 229 -24.45 2.22 8.87
C GLU A 229 -25.45 2.64 7.79
N ARG A 230 -25.67 3.94 7.59
CA ARG A 230 -26.51 4.47 6.50
C ARG A 230 -25.93 4.14 5.12
N LEU A 231 -24.61 4.17 4.96
CA LEU A 231 -23.97 3.71 3.71
C LEU A 231 -24.21 2.21 3.45
N LEU A 232 -24.39 1.42 4.51
CA LEU A 232 -24.58 -0.02 4.43
C LEU A 232 -26.04 -0.44 4.20
N LYS A 233 -27.01 0.21 4.83
CA LYS A 233 -28.43 -0.17 4.78
C LYS A 233 -29.35 0.84 4.09
N GLY A 234 -28.85 2.04 3.79
CA GLY A 234 -29.67 3.16 3.37
C GLY A 234 -30.37 3.86 4.55
N ASP A 235 -31.39 4.65 4.22
CA ASP A 235 -32.14 5.48 5.20
C ASP A 235 -33.42 4.80 5.72
N ASP A 236 -33.80 3.65 5.15
CA ASP A 236 -34.96 2.89 5.62
C ASP A 236 -34.54 2.00 6.79
N GLU A 237 -35.10 2.25 7.97
CA GLU A 237 -34.85 1.45 9.17
C GLU A 237 -35.26 -0.02 9.02
N ARG A 238 -36.18 -0.32 8.08
CA ARG A 238 -36.65 -1.68 7.78
C ARG A 238 -35.85 -2.37 6.69
N ALA A 239 -34.99 -1.64 5.97
CA ALA A 239 -34.16 -2.24 4.94
C ALA A 239 -33.11 -3.16 5.55
N GLU A 240 -32.94 -4.33 4.93
CA GLU A 240 -31.81 -5.18 5.25
C GLU A 240 -30.51 -4.52 4.78
N PRO A 241 -29.42 -4.60 5.56
CA PRO A 241 -28.13 -4.10 5.13
C PRO A 241 -27.65 -4.85 3.88
N HIS A 242 -27.02 -4.13 2.95
CA HIS A 242 -26.45 -4.70 1.73
C HIS A 242 -25.40 -5.77 2.01
N ILE A 243 -24.69 -5.65 3.14
CA ILE A 243 -23.79 -6.68 3.65
C ILE A 243 -24.24 -7.06 5.07
N LYS A 244 -24.55 -8.35 5.26
CA LYS A 244 -25.01 -8.90 6.53
C LYS A 244 -23.83 -9.04 7.52
N GLN A 245 -24.15 -9.12 8.81
CA GLN A 245 -23.18 -9.41 9.88
C GLN A 245 -22.05 -8.37 10.03
N VAL A 246 -22.34 -7.12 9.69
CA VAL A 246 -21.49 -5.96 10.02
C VAL A 246 -21.97 -5.34 11.32
N TYR A 247 -21.06 -5.09 12.25
CA TYR A 247 -21.37 -4.50 13.55
C TYR A 247 -20.50 -3.26 13.80
N PHE A 248 -21.11 -2.09 13.85
CA PHE A 248 -20.45 -0.82 14.20
C PHE A 248 -20.42 -0.64 15.72
N ARG A 249 -19.25 -0.32 16.28
CA ARG A 249 -19.02 -0.15 17.72
C ARG A 249 -18.09 1.02 18.00
N GLN A 250 -18.24 1.65 19.17
CA GLN A 250 -17.33 2.71 19.60
C GLN A 250 -16.05 2.22 20.28
N PHE A 251 -16.06 0.98 20.76
CA PHE A 251 -14.97 0.42 21.57
C PHE A 251 -14.54 -0.94 21.03
N LEU A 252 -13.24 -1.19 21.15
CA LEU A 252 -12.66 -2.50 20.84
C LEU A 252 -13.21 -3.58 21.80
N PRO A 253 -13.27 -4.85 21.35
CA PRO A 253 -13.56 -5.96 22.24
C PRO A 253 -12.53 -6.04 23.39
N VAL A 254 -13.00 -5.98 24.64
CA VAL A 254 -12.14 -5.91 25.84
C VAL A 254 -11.24 -7.14 25.98
N SER A 255 -11.76 -8.33 25.66
CA SER A 255 -11.02 -9.58 25.85
C SER A 255 -9.87 -9.72 24.86
N PRO A 256 -8.61 -9.80 25.29
CA PRO A 256 -7.46 -9.98 24.38
C PRO A 256 -7.43 -11.37 23.74
N LYS A 257 -8.25 -12.32 24.21
CA LYS A 257 -8.37 -13.68 23.64
C LYS A 257 -9.14 -13.70 22.31
N VAL A 258 -9.94 -12.68 22.05
CA VAL A 258 -10.70 -12.58 20.79
C VAL A 258 -9.76 -12.09 19.70
N GLN A 259 -9.47 -12.96 18.73
CA GLN A 259 -8.72 -12.64 17.52
C GLN A 259 -9.64 -12.66 16.30
N PHE A 260 -9.18 -12.00 15.23
CA PHE A 260 -9.82 -11.92 13.94
C PHE A 260 -8.84 -12.43 12.87
N ASP A 261 -9.36 -13.12 11.86
CA ASP A 261 -8.52 -13.65 10.77
C ASP A 261 -7.86 -12.51 10.00
N LEU A 262 -8.60 -11.42 9.79
CA LEU A 262 -8.14 -10.20 9.15
C LEU A 262 -8.38 -8.98 10.06
N VAL A 263 -7.32 -8.24 10.37
CA VAL A 263 -7.40 -6.95 11.06
C VAL A 263 -6.93 -5.86 10.11
N VAL A 264 -7.67 -4.76 10.02
CA VAL A 264 -7.35 -3.64 9.14
C VAL A 264 -7.43 -2.32 9.92
N ALA A 265 -6.49 -1.42 9.68
CA ALA A 265 -6.57 -0.03 10.09
C ALA A 265 -6.19 0.87 8.90
N ALA A 266 -7.18 1.57 8.34
CA ALA A 266 -7.01 2.33 7.11
C ALA A 266 -7.18 3.84 7.38
N PHE A 267 -6.09 4.59 7.21
CA PHE A 267 -5.99 6.04 7.46
C PHE A 267 -6.28 6.41 8.92
N THR A 268 -5.88 5.55 9.85
CA THR A 268 -6.22 5.64 11.27
C THR A 268 -5.02 6.04 12.14
N LEU A 269 -3.81 5.59 11.81
CA LEU A 269 -2.62 5.91 12.62
C LEU A 269 -2.33 7.41 12.58
N SER A 270 -2.60 8.06 11.45
CA SER A 270 -2.49 9.52 11.30
C SER A 270 -3.51 10.32 12.13
N GLU A 271 -4.56 9.68 12.65
CA GLU A 271 -5.54 10.25 13.58
C GLU A 271 -5.17 10.03 15.06
N LEU A 272 -4.15 9.23 15.35
CA LEU A 272 -3.62 9.06 16.69
C LEU A 272 -2.56 10.15 16.98
N PRO A 273 -2.71 10.90 18.09
CA PRO A 273 -2.00 12.15 18.29
C PRO A 273 -0.49 11.97 18.48
N ASN A 274 -0.09 11.02 19.32
CA ASN A 274 1.31 10.83 19.72
C ASN A 274 1.85 9.44 19.35
N VAL A 275 3.19 9.29 19.41
CA VAL A 275 3.89 8.05 19.06
C VAL A 275 3.46 6.89 19.97
N LYS A 276 3.28 7.15 21.26
CA LYS A 276 2.90 6.14 22.25
C LYS A 276 1.52 5.55 21.95
N ASP A 277 0.55 6.37 21.56
CA ASP A 277 -0.79 5.91 21.20
C ASP A 277 -0.76 5.07 19.92
N ARG A 278 0.06 5.45 18.93
CA ARG A 278 0.27 4.63 17.71
C ARG A 278 0.94 3.29 18.03
N GLU A 279 1.91 3.29 18.93
CA GLU A 279 2.59 2.08 19.39
C GLU A 279 1.63 1.13 20.13
N GLU A 280 0.86 1.64 21.08
CA GLU A 280 -0.15 0.85 21.82
C GLU A 280 -1.24 0.32 20.87
N ALA A 281 -1.66 1.13 19.89
CA ALA A 281 -2.59 0.69 18.86
C ALA A 281 -1.99 -0.44 18.02
N ALA A 282 -0.74 -0.33 17.57
CA ALA A 282 -0.08 -1.38 16.80
C ALA A 282 -0.05 -2.72 17.57
N PHE A 283 0.40 -2.70 18.83
CA PHE A 283 0.39 -3.90 19.69
C PHE A 283 -1.01 -4.45 19.92
N THR A 284 -1.98 -3.59 20.20
CA THR A 284 -3.38 -4.00 20.40
C THR A 284 -3.96 -4.66 19.16
N LEU A 285 -3.77 -4.07 17.97
CA LEU A 285 -4.24 -4.67 16.72
C LEU A 285 -3.53 -5.99 16.40
N TRP A 286 -2.23 -6.07 16.69
CA TRP A 286 -1.47 -7.30 16.51
C TRP A 286 -1.95 -8.43 17.42
N ARG A 287 -2.28 -8.14 18.69
CA ARG A 287 -2.90 -9.11 19.62
C ARG A 287 -4.26 -9.61 19.12
N LYS A 288 -5.01 -8.77 18.39
CA LYS A 288 -6.28 -9.11 17.76
C LYS A 288 -6.14 -9.83 16.42
N THR A 289 -4.94 -9.98 15.89
CA THR A 289 -4.71 -10.57 14.57
C THR A 289 -4.43 -12.07 14.70
N SER A 290 -5.16 -12.91 13.96
CA SER A 290 -4.87 -14.35 13.86
C SER A 290 -4.09 -14.72 12.60
N SER A 291 -4.37 -14.05 11.46
CA SER A 291 -3.65 -14.29 10.20
C SER A 291 -2.98 -13.01 9.67
N TYR A 292 -3.74 -11.99 9.26
CA TYR A 292 -3.19 -10.79 8.62
C TYR A 292 -3.58 -9.49 9.31
N LEU A 293 -2.60 -8.60 9.49
CA LEU A 293 -2.78 -7.20 9.88
C LEU A 293 -2.46 -6.30 8.69
N VAL A 294 -3.43 -5.50 8.24
CA VAL A 294 -3.28 -4.56 7.12
C VAL A 294 -3.37 -3.12 7.63
N LEU A 295 -2.31 -2.35 7.45
CA LEU A 295 -2.24 -0.94 7.78
C LEU A 295 -2.16 -0.15 6.47
N VAL A 296 -2.97 0.90 6.33
CA VAL A 296 -2.99 1.77 5.13
C VAL A 296 -2.90 3.22 5.58
N GLU A 297 -2.04 4.01 4.95
CA GLU A 297 -1.88 5.44 5.22
C GLU A 297 -1.72 6.25 3.93
N ASN A 298 -1.73 7.58 4.02
CA ASN A 298 -1.48 8.44 2.85
C ASN A 298 -0.08 8.19 2.28
N GLY A 299 0.07 8.33 0.96
CA GLY A 299 1.33 8.11 0.23
C GLY A 299 2.31 9.27 0.38
N THR A 300 2.38 9.82 1.59
CA THR A 300 3.27 10.91 1.97
C THR A 300 4.43 10.38 2.80
N LYS A 301 5.49 11.18 2.96
CA LYS A 301 6.60 10.84 3.83
C LYS A 301 6.14 10.52 5.26
N GLU A 302 5.19 11.29 5.78
CA GLU A 302 4.65 11.09 7.13
C GLU A 302 3.86 9.80 7.23
N GLY A 303 2.98 9.51 6.27
CA GLY A 303 2.23 8.25 6.21
C GLY A 303 3.15 7.04 6.15
N HIS A 304 4.16 7.09 5.30
CA HIS A 304 5.18 6.03 5.21
C HIS A 304 5.95 5.85 6.51
N GLN A 305 6.41 6.93 7.15
CA GLN A 305 7.12 6.86 8.42
C GLN A 305 6.27 6.25 9.54
N MET A 306 4.98 6.56 9.61
CA MET A 306 4.06 5.93 10.57
C MET A 306 3.94 4.41 10.37
N LEU A 307 3.90 3.95 9.12
CA LEU A 307 3.88 2.51 8.82
C LEU A 307 5.21 1.83 9.20
N MET A 308 6.35 2.50 8.98
CA MET A 308 7.65 1.95 9.38
C MET A 308 7.82 1.93 10.91
N GLU A 309 7.31 2.93 11.63
CA GLU A 309 7.25 2.91 13.10
C GLU A 309 6.43 1.72 13.61
N ALA A 310 5.26 1.46 13.00
CA ALA A 310 4.41 0.32 13.36
C ALA A 310 5.12 -1.01 13.04
N ARG A 311 5.78 -1.12 11.88
CA ARG A 311 6.60 -2.28 11.51
C ARG A 311 7.68 -2.54 12.55
N ASP A 312 8.50 -1.54 12.84
CA ASP A 312 9.65 -1.69 13.74
C ASP A 312 9.19 -1.98 15.17
N THR A 313 8.05 -1.42 15.58
CA THR A 313 7.40 -1.78 16.84
C THR A 313 7.06 -3.26 16.89
N LEU A 314 6.37 -3.79 15.87
CA LEU A 314 5.88 -5.16 15.90
C LEU A 314 6.97 -6.22 15.64
N ILE A 315 8.06 -5.86 14.97
CA ILE A 315 9.17 -6.78 14.66
C ILE A 315 10.27 -6.72 15.71
N ASN A 316 10.66 -5.53 16.16
CA ASN A 316 11.87 -5.36 16.97
C ASN A 316 11.59 -5.17 18.46
N LYS A 317 10.42 -4.65 18.84
CA LYS A 317 10.10 -4.44 20.26
C LYS A 317 9.43 -5.67 20.86
N GLN A 318 9.79 -5.96 22.10
CA GLN A 318 9.11 -6.99 22.88
C GLN A 318 7.86 -6.43 23.51
N GLU A 319 6.74 -7.13 23.31
CA GLU A 319 5.49 -6.81 23.96
C GLU A 319 5.53 -7.29 25.42
N LYS A 320 4.98 -6.49 26.34
CA LYS A 320 4.90 -6.86 27.76
C LYS A 320 3.93 -8.01 28.02
N THR A 321 2.95 -8.20 27.15
CA THR A 321 1.89 -9.19 27.30
C THR A 321 1.69 -9.94 25.99
N VAL A 322 2.18 -11.17 25.92
CA VAL A 322 2.10 -12.01 24.73
C VAL A 322 1.04 -13.09 24.93
N TYR A 323 0.00 -13.06 24.11
CA TYR A 323 -1.04 -14.11 24.05
C TYR A 323 -0.82 -15.11 22.90
N ASP A 324 -0.11 -14.69 21.87
CA ASP A 324 0.23 -15.49 20.70
C ASP A 324 1.71 -15.24 20.35
N PHE A 325 2.51 -16.31 20.44
CA PHE A 325 3.96 -16.28 20.31
C PHE A 325 4.46 -16.24 18.86
N ARG A 326 3.57 -16.37 17.86
CA ARG A 326 3.97 -16.34 16.45
C ARG A 326 4.53 -14.94 16.12
N PRO A 327 5.75 -14.85 15.56
CA PRO A 327 6.38 -13.55 15.27
C PRO A 327 5.65 -12.83 14.14
N ALA A 328 5.77 -11.50 14.12
CA ALA A 328 5.31 -10.69 12.99
C ALA A 328 6.27 -10.84 11.80
N SER A 329 5.75 -11.21 10.65
CA SER A 329 6.51 -11.22 9.38
C SER A 329 5.90 -10.24 8.39
N VAL A 330 6.73 -9.50 7.64
CA VAL A 330 6.21 -8.62 6.59
C VAL A 330 5.73 -9.48 5.43
N PHE A 331 4.44 -9.46 5.17
CA PHE A 331 3.85 -10.09 3.99
C PHE A 331 3.97 -9.19 2.77
N ALA A 332 3.62 -7.90 2.90
CA ALA A 332 3.75 -6.91 1.84
C ALA A 332 3.84 -5.50 2.46
N PRO A 333 4.39 -4.49 1.79
CA PRO A 333 5.18 -4.59 0.57
C PRO A 333 6.64 -4.89 0.86
N HIS A 334 7.32 -5.57 -0.07
CA HIS A 334 8.75 -5.82 0.02
C HIS A 334 9.53 -4.70 -0.67
N ASN A 335 9.44 -3.47 -0.14
CA ASN A 335 9.96 -2.22 -0.73
C ASN A 335 9.19 -1.75 -1.98
N HIS A 336 8.45 -0.64 -1.84
CA HIS A 336 7.82 0.08 -2.94
C HIS A 336 8.46 1.44 -3.13
N ARG A 337 8.67 1.80 -4.39
CA ARG A 337 8.81 3.19 -4.81
C ARG A 337 7.65 3.64 -5.70
N GLN A 338 6.52 2.92 -5.70
CA GLN A 338 5.35 3.24 -6.53
C GLN A 338 4.84 4.66 -6.27
N THR A 339 4.43 5.35 -7.32
CA THR A 339 3.67 6.61 -7.23
C THR A 339 2.20 6.34 -6.88
N GLU A 340 1.96 5.52 -5.86
CA GLU A 340 0.63 5.34 -5.29
C GLU A 340 0.29 6.53 -4.40
N LYS A 341 -1.00 6.91 -4.36
CA LYS A 341 -1.47 7.99 -3.49
C LYS A 341 -1.59 7.57 -2.02
N PHE A 342 -1.24 6.33 -1.71
CA PHE A 342 -1.28 5.74 -0.38
C PHE A 342 -0.02 4.88 -0.17
N SER A 343 0.22 4.50 1.06
CA SER A 343 1.20 3.49 1.45
C SER A 343 0.47 2.45 2.28
N TYR A 344 0.96 1.22 2.25
CA TYR A 344 0.38 0.15 3.07
C TYR A 344 1.46 -0.76 3.62
N LEU A 345 1.12 -1.49 4.67
CA LEU A 345 1.91 -2.53 5.30
C LEU A 345 0.97 -3.68 5.65
N ILE A 346 1.37 -4.89 5.29
CA ILE A 346 0.67 -6.14 5.58
C ILE A 346 1.64 -7.01 6.37
N LEU A 347 1.26 -7.33 7.60
CA LEU A 347 1.97 -8.25 8.48
C LEU A 347 1.20 -9.57 8.56
N SER A 348 1.92 -10.67 8.64
CA SER A 348 1.39 -12.03 8.67
C SER A 348 1.84 -12.75 9.94
N ARG A 349 0.91 -13.46 10.58
CA ARG A 349 1.16 -14.46 11.63
C ARG A 349 1.37 -15.87 11.08
N THR A 350 0.94 -16.12 9.84
CA THR A 350 1.28 -17.36 9.16
C THR A 350 2.76 -17.33 8.85
N GLU A 351 3.48 -18.38 9.27
CA GLU A 351 4.80 -18.65 8.72
C GLU A 351 4.67 -18.67 7.19
N PRO A 352 5.65 -18.14 6.44
CA PRO A 352 5.63 -18.25 4.99
C PRO A 352 5.43 -19.72 4.68
N SER A 353 4.27 -20.09 4.11
CA SER A 353 4.01 -21.47 3.73
C SER A 353 5.21 -21.91 2.91
N GLN A 354 5.93 -22.94 3.35
CA GLN A 354 7.02 -23.54 2.57
C GLN A 354 6.56 -24.09 1.21
N ALA A 355 5.28 -23.91 0.87
CA ALA A 355 4.77 -23.87 -0.50
C ALA A 355 5.30 -22.63 -1.26
N GLU A 356 6.62 -22.41 -1.28
CA GLU A 356 7.20 -21.80 -2.48
C GLU A 356 6.92 -22.80 -3.61
N PRO A 357 6.21 -22.40 -4.69
CA PRO A 357 6.03 -23.28 -5.82
C PRO A 357 7.42 -23.62 -6.38
N GLU A 358 7.83 -24.88 -6.28
CA GLU A 358 8.93 -25.47 -7.05
C GLU A 358 10.22 -24.63 -7.11
N GLY A 359 10.82 -24.27 -5.98
CA GLY A 359 12.19 -23.72 -5.96
C GLY A 359 12.41 -22.40 -6.71
N VAL A 360 11.34 -21.65 -7.02
CA VAL A 360 11.43 -20.34 -7.67
C VAL A 360 11.20 -19.23 -6.64
N SER A 361 12.29 -18.56 -6.28
CA SER A 361 12.23 -17.34 -5.47
C SER A 361 11.75 -16.15 -6.31
N TRP A 362 10.98 -15.24 -5.72
CA TRP A 362 10.35 -14.13 -6.44
C TRP A 362 10.83 -12.76 -5.92
N ALA A 363 11.30 -11.90 -6.83
CA ALA A 363 11.69 -10.53 -6.52
C ALA A 363 10.64 -9.53 -7.01
N ARG A 364 10.36 -8.49 -6.23
CA ARG A 364 9.38 -7.45 -6.59
C ARG A 364 10.02 -6.37 -7.45
N LEU A 365 9.39 -5.99 -8.56
CA LEU A 365 9.79 -4.85 -9.37
C LEU A 365 9.55 -3.53 -8.61
N ILE A 366 10.60 -2.76 -8.41
CA ILE A 366 10.57 -1.50 -7.64
C ILE A 366 10.59 -0.24 -8.51
N SER A 367 10.67 -0.40 -9.83
CA SER A 367 10.52 0.69 -10.80
C SER A 367 9.90 0.17 -12.11
N PRO A 368 9.43 1.07 -13.00
CA PRO A 368 8.99 0.68 -14.33
C PRO A 368 10.08 -0.08 -15.11
N VAL A 369 9.73 -1.20 -15.72
CA VAL A 369 10.66 -2.01 -16.52
C VAL A 369 11.11 -1.25 -17.77
N LEU A 370 12.42 -1.26 -18.07
CA LEU A 370 12.96 -0.60 -19.27
C LEU A 370 13.09 -1.62 -20.39
N ARG A 371 12.15 -1.56 -21.34
CA ARG A 371 12.04 -2.49 -22.47
C ARG A 371 12.97 -2.04 -23.59
N ARG A 372 13.98 -2.84 -23.94
CA ARG A 372 14.87 -2.64 -25.10
C ARG A 372 14.64 -3.73 -26.15
N THR A 373 15.26 -3.62 -27.32
CA THR A 373 14.98 -4.54 -28.46
C THR A 373 15.27 -6.01 -28.12
N ARG A 374 16.31 -6.30 -27.34
CA ARG A 374 16.76 -7.69 -27.04
C ARG A 374 16.97 -7.99 -25.56
N HIS A 375 16.69 -7.03 -24.69
CA HIS A 375 16.86 -7.17 -23.25
C HIS A 375 15.87 -6.27 -22.50
N VAL A 376 15.65 -6.54 -21.21
CA VAL A 376 14.80 -5.75 -20.32
C VAL A 376 15.57 -5.45 -19.04
N HIS A 377 15.63 -4.20 -18.63
CA HIS A 377 16.18 -3.84 -17.33
C HIS A 377 15.08 -3.91 -16.27
N CYS A 378 15.33 -4.70 -15.23
CA CYS A 378 14.45 -4.86 -14.09
C CYS A 378 15.19 -4.43 -12.82
N HIS A 379 14.70 -3.41 -12.13
CA HIS A 379 15.16 -3.10 -10.77
C HIS A 379 14.20 -3.77 -9.81
N MET A 380 14.73 -4.61 -8.92
CA MET A 380 13.94 -5.49 -8.09
C MET A 380 14.44 -5.52 -6.65
N CYS A 381 13.52 -5.70 -5.70
CA CYS A 381 13.83 -6.04 -4.33
C CYS A 381 13.66 -7.56 -4.16
N CYS A 382 14.74 -8.23 -3.79
CA CYS A 382 14.74 -9.66 -3.54
C CYS A 382 14.15 -10.00 -2.16
N PRO A 383 13.78 -11.27 -1.89
CA PRO A 383 13.24 -11.69 -0.60
C PRO A 383 14.17 -11.47 0.60
N ASP A 384 15.48 -11.42 0.36
CA ASP A 384 16.51 -11.06 1.34
C ASP A 384 16.57 -9.55 1.66
N GLY A 385 15.72 -8.75 1.01
CA GLY A 385 15.68 -7.29 1.15
C GLY A 385 16.71 -6.55 0.31
N GLN A 386 17.56 -7.25 -0.47
CA GLN A 386 18.58 -6.62 -1.31
C GLN A 386 17.98 -6.06 -2.59
N LEU A 387 18.46 -4.88 -2.98
CA LEU A 387 18.11 -4.26 -4.26
C LEU A 387 19.04 -4.76 -5.36
N GLN A 388 18.46 -5.29 -6.43
CA GLN A 388 19.20 -5.80 -7.57
C GLN A 388 18.74 -5.13 -8.87
N HIS A 389 19.69 -4.87 -9.76
CA HIS A 389 19.42 -4.49 -11.13
C HIS A 389 19.77 -5.67 -12.05
N LYS A 390 18.76 -6.25 -12.69
CA LYS A 390 18.91 -7.42 -13.56
C LYS A 390 18.58 -7.09 -15.01
N VAL A 391 19.46 -7.48 -15.93
CA VAL A 391 19.25 -7.36 -17.37
C VAL A 391 18.77 -8.71 -17.91
N VAL A 392 17.46 -8.82 -18.12
CA VAL A 392 16.81 -10.06 -18.56
C VAL A 392 16.89 -10.18 -20.08
N THR A 393 17.36 -11.34 -20.55
CA THR A 393 17.46 -11.68 -21.99
C THR A 393 16.92 -13.08 -22.24
N ALA A 394 16.36 -13.32 -23.42
CA ALA A 394 15.84 -14.64 -23.78
C ALA A 394 16.90 -15.75 -23.78
N ARG A 395 18.17 -15.40 -24.06
CA ARG A 395 19.28 -16.35 -24.11
C ARG A 395 19.76 -16.76 -22.71
N LYS A 396 19.97 -15.79 -21.81
CA LYS A 396 20.53 -16.05 -20.47
C LYS A 396 19.46 -16.53 -19.47
N HIS A 397 18.19 -16.16 -19.67
CA HIS A 397 17.15 -16.36 -18.65
C HIS A 397 15.93 -17.15 -19.12
N SER A 398 15.95 -17.70 -20.33
CA SER A 398 14.83 -18.30 -21.07
C SER A 398 13.87 -17.31 -21.74
N ARG A 399 13.16 -17.82 -22.76
CA ARG A 399 12.18 -17.07 -23.53
C ARG A 399 10.98 -16.65 -22.67
N ASP A 400 10.61 -17.46 -21.70
CA ASP A 400 9.42 -17.22 -20.88
C ASP A 400 9.68 -16.17 -19.81
N VAL A 401 10.81 -16.22 -19.11
CA VAL A 401 11.20 -15.12 -18.20
C VAL A 401 11.37 -13.81 -18.95
N TYR A 402 11.98 -13.83 -20.13
CA TYR A 402 12.11 -12.63 -20.97
C TYR A 402 10.75 -12.06 -21.40
N ARG A 403 9.82 -12.92 -21.82
CA ARG A 403 8.45 -12.50 -22.18
C ARG A 403 7.69 -11.94 -20.99
N CYS A 404 7.79 -12.59 -19.83
CA CYS A 404 7.22 -12.09 -18.58
C CYS A 404 7.78 -10.71 -18.26
N ALA A 405 9.11 -10.56 -18.19
CA ALA A 405 9.77 -9.28 -17.91
C ALA A 405 9.32 -8.14 -18.84
N ARG A 406 9.08 -8.46 -20.12
CA ARG A 406 8.57 -7.48 -21.09
C ARG A 406 7.11 -7.10 -20.85
N SER A 407 6.28 -8.01 -20.33
CA SER A 407 4.86 -7.77 -20.07
C SER A 407 4.56 -7.31 -18.65
N SER A 408 5.49 -7.47 -17.71
CA SER A 408 5.32 -7.04 -16.32
C SER A 408 5.31 -5.52 -16.22
N ASP A 409 4.59 -5.04 -15.22
CA ASP A 409 4.56 -3.64 -14.83
C ASP A 409 5.17 -3.45 -13.44
N TRP A 410 5.32 -2.18 -13.06
CA TRP A 410 5.87 -1.82 -11.76
C TRP A 410 5.02 -2.39 -10.62
N GLY A 411 5.64 -3.13 -9.71
CA GLY A 411 5.00 -3.76 -8.55
C GLY A 411 4.81 -5.26 -8.68
N ASP A 412 4.82 -5.78 -9.92
CA ASP A 412 4.77 -7.20 -10.19
C ASP A 412 6.02 -7.91 -9.65
N GLN A 413 5.90 -9.21 -9.42
CA GLN A 413 7.00 -10.07 -9.02
C GLN A 413 7.57 -10.82 -10.23
N MET A 414 8.90 -10.91 -10.27
CA MET A 414 9.66 -11.63 -11.27
C MET A 414 10.40 -12.81 -10.64
N PRO A 415 10.47 -13.97 -11.31
CA PRO A 415 11.25 -15.10 -10.81
C PRO A 415 12.75 -14.77 -10.82
N ILE A 416 13.42 -15.07 -9.72
CA ILE A 416 14.87 -14.95 -9.57
C ILE A 416 15.50 -16.20 -10.18
N VAL A 417 15.98 -16.07 -11.41
CA VAL A 417 16.79 -17.11 -12.05
C VAL A 417 18.20 -17.06 -11.44
N LYS A 418 18.58 -18.06 -10.63
CA LYS A 418 19.97 -18.19 -10.13
C LYS A 418 20.85 -18.63 -11.31
N ASN A 419 21.85 -17.82 -11.67
CA ASN A 419 22.87 -18.25 -12.63
C ASN A 419 23.94 -18.98 -11.82
N VAL A 420 24.12 -20.28 -12.02
CA VAL A 420 25.12 -21.10 -11.32
C VAL A 420 26.57 -20.78 -11.76
N GLU A 421 26.77 -19.83 -12.69
CA GLU A 421 28.08 -19.57 -13.32
C GLU A 421 28.81 -18.32 -12.81
N GLU A 422 28.26 -17.54 -11.86
CA GLU A 422 28.91 -16.30 -11.38
C GLU A 422 29.70 -16.46 -10.06
N ASP A 423 29.63 -17.62 -9.37
CA ASP A 423 30.31 -17.85 -8.08
C ASP A 423 31.65 -18.63 -8.18
N VAL A 424 32.20 -18.87 -9.38
CA VAL A 424 33.43 -19.69 -9.56
C VAL A 424 34.67 -18.86 -9.98
N HIS A 425 34.63 -17.53 -9.89
CA HIS A 425 35.79 -16.69 -10.28
C HIS A 425 36.28 -15.69 -9.22
N SER A 426 35.87 -15.82 -7.95
CA SER A 426 36.44 -14.99 -6.88
C SER A 426 37.52 -15.67 -6.03
N ASP A 427 37.73 -16.99 -6.14
CA ASP A 427 38.66 -17.74 -5.27
C ASP A 427 39.86 -18.34 -6.03
N SER A 428 40.34 -17.65 -7.07
CA SER A 428 41.64 -17.99 -7.68
C SER A 428 42.26 -16.75 -8.33
N GLU A 429 42.77 -15.85 -7.50
CA GLU A 429 44.01 -15.07 -7.71
C GLU A 429 44.16 -14.06 -6.56
N GLY A 430 45.14 -14.30 -5.68
CA GLY A 430 45.47 -13.44 -4.54
C GLY A 430 46.15 -14.21 -3.43
#